data_AF-A0A0Q6KNR1-F1
#
_entry.id   AF-A0A0Q6KNR1-F1
#
_cell.length_a   1.000
_cell.length_b   1.000
_cell.length_c   1.000
_cell.angle_alpha   90.00
_cell.angle_beta   90.00
_cell.angle_gamma   90.00
#
_symmetry.space_group_name_H-M   'P 1'
#
loop_
_entity.id
_entity.type
_entity.pdbx_description
1 polymer ?
#
loop_
_entity_poly.entity_id
_entity_poly.type
_entity_poly.pdbx_seq_one_letter_code
_entity_poly.pdbx_strand_id
1 'polypeptide(L)'
;MLAMFLAAAATAQSPAPHETDAAITIAQAMAPREQLRGLILATLSRATTAAMIEGKLGREATSKLFATETAGAVDRHGDEWADLLAAAYRDTLTPVELATAQAAFRSGDRTAMAPLMQRVGPVMQERATPLLNKAVTEVLAAAYEKMGKETAR
;
A
#
# COMPACT_ATOMS: atom_id res chain seq x y z
N MET A 1 67.97 8.58 -19.09
CA MET A 1 67.00 9.25 -18.19
C MET A 1 65.68 8.51 -18.30
N LEU A 2 65.25 7.90 -17.22
CA LEU A 2 63.99 7.16 -17.08
C LEU A 2 62.86 8.17 -16.86
N ALA A 3 61.78 8.14 -17.65
CA ALA A 3 60.57 8.93 -17.39
C ALA A 3 59.32 8.04 -17.52
N MET A 4 59.14 7.26 -16.45
CA MET A 4 57.92 6.84 -15.77
C MET A 4 56.57 7.11 -16.47
N PHE A 5 55.89 6.03 -16.84
CA PHE A 5 54.45 5.95 -17.13
C PHE A 5 53.62 6.30 -15.88
N LEU A 6 52.62 7.17 -16.01
CA LEU A 6 51.48 7.23 -15.08
C LEU A 6 50.21 6.87 -15.85
N ALA A 7 49.81 5.62 -15.72
CA ALA A 7 48.48 5.15 -16.09
C ALA A 7 47.51 5.60 -14.99
N ALA A 8 46.59 6.51 -15.32
CA ALA A 8 45.45 6.82 -14.46
C ALA A 8 44.40 5.72 -14.62
N ALA A 9 44.41 4.74 -13.73
CA ALA A 9 43.34 3.76 -13.59
C ALA A 9 42.13 4.43 -12.94
N ALA A 10 40.97 4.24 -13.57
CA ALA A 10 39.68 4.76 -13.16
C ALA A 10 39.23 4.23 -11.78
N THR A 11 38.56 5.08 -11.01
CA THR A 11 37.50 4.62 -10.10
C THR A 11 36.18 5.11 -10.65
N ALA A 12 35.60 4.33 -11.56
CA ALA A 12 34.15 4.36 -11.73
C ALA A 12 33.57 3.99 -10.36
N GLN A 13 32.90 4.93 -9.70
CA GLN A 13 32.08 4.63 -8.54
C GLN A 13 30.98 3.69 -9.04
N SER A 14 31.17 2.39 -8.85
CA SER A 14 30.05 1.45 -8.91
C SER A 14 29.00 1.94 -7.90
N PRO A 15 27.73 2.08 -8.29
CA PRO A 15 26.68 2.37 -7.33
C PRO A 15 26.73 1.30 -6.24
N ALA A 16 26.76 1.74 -4.98
CA ALA A 16 26.85 0.86 -3.84
C ALA A 16 25.73 -0.20 -3.90
N PRO A 17 26.03 -1.47 -3.58
CA PRO A 17 25.02 -2.52 -3.55
C PRO A 17 24.05 -2.25 -2.39
N HIS A 18 22.75 -2.17 -2.72
CA HIS A 18 21.62 -2.13 -1.79
C HIS A 18 21.72 -1.08 -0.67
N GLU A 19 21.67 0.20 -1.03
CA GLU A 19 21.00 1.16 -0.15
C GLU A 19 19.55 0.65 -0.02
N THR A 20 19.19 0.08 1.13
CA THR A 20 17.81 -0.34 1.39
C THR A 20 16.91 0.83 1.06
N ASP A 21 16.05 0.68 0.05
CA ASP A 21 15.19 1.77 -0.39
C ASP A 21 14.37 2.25 0.81
N ALA A 22 14.71 3.45 1.30
CA ALA A 22 14.13 4.02 2.51
C ALA A 22 12.60 4.14 2.35
N ALA A 23 12.11 4.39 1.13
CA ALA A 23 10.70 4.45 0.84
C ALA A 23 10.02 3.08 0.97
N ILE A 24 10.67 2.00 0.50
CA ILE A 24 10.18 0.63 0.72
C ILE A 24 10.15 0.31 2.22
N THR A 25 11.20 0.68 2.95
CA THR A 25 11.25 0.44 4.41
C THR A 25 10.11 1.14 5.14
N ILE A 26 9.88 2.41 4.83
CA ILE A 26 8.77 3.19 5.42
C ILE A 26 7.43 2.55 5.05
N ALA A 27 7.21 2.24 3.77
CA ALA A 27 5.97 1.65 3.29
C ALA A 27 5.65 0.33 3.97
N GLN A 28 6.63 -0.56 4.14
CA GLN A 28 6.44 -1.85 4.82
C GLN A 28 6.15 -1.67 6.31
N ALA A 29 6.82 -0.72 6.97
CA ALA A 29 6.60 -0.45 8.38
C ALA A 29 5.17 0.06 8.66
N MET A 30 4.51 0.65 7.66
CA MET A 30 3.14 1.12 7.73
C MET A 30 2.06 0.03 7.63
N ALA A 31 2.44 -1.25 7.55
CA ALA A 31 1.53 -2.39 7.42
C ALA A 31 0.57 -2.25 6.22
N PRO A 32 1.09 -2.23 4.97
CA PRO A 32 0.34 -1.84 3.78
C PRO A 32 -0.88 -2.74 3.52
N ARG A 33 -0.77 -4.04 3.84
CA ARG A 33 -1.86 -5.01 3.67
C ARG A 33 -3.00 -4.74 4.65
N GLU A 34 -2.68 -4.38 5.89
CA GLU A 34 -3.65 -3.98 6.91
C GLU A 34 -4.35 -2.67 6.54
N GLN A 35 -3.61 -1.71 5.99
CA GLN A 35 -4.18 -0.48 5.48
C GLN A 35 -5.17 -0.75 4.34
N LEU A 36 -4.76 -1.54 3.34
CA LEU A 36 -5.64 -1.91 2.22
C LEU A 36 -6.90 -2.62 2.73
N ARG A 37 -6.76 -3.59 3.63
CA ARG A 37 -7.89 -4.30 4.26
C ARG A 37 -8.88 -3.33 4.90
N GLY A 38 -8.36 -2.40 5.72
CA GLY A 38 -9.19 -1.40 6.39
C GLY A 38 -9.93 -0.49 5.42
N LEU A 39 -9.26 -0.04 4.36
CA LEU A 39 -9.85 0.82 3.35
C LEU A 39 -10.92 0.12 2.51
N ILE A 40 -10.70 -1.14 2.13
CA ILE A 40 -11.72 -1.96 1.46
C ILE A 40 -12.96 -2.07 2.35
N LEU A 41 -12.80 -2.52 3.60
CA LEU A 41 -13.94 -2.68 4.53
C LEU A 41 -14.68 -1.37 4.79
N ALA A 42 -13.95 -0.27 4.99
CA ALA A 42 -14.56 1.04 5.17
C ALA A 42 -15.32 1.51 3.92
N THR A 43 -14.89 1.11 2.73
CA THR A 43 -15.57 1.46 1.47
C THR A 43 -16.82 0.59 1.28
N LEU A 44 -16.72 -0.70 1.59
CA LEU A 44 -17.86 -1.62 1.55
C LEU A 44 -18.98 -1.18 2.51
N SER A 45 -18.67 -0.72 3.72
CA SER A 45 -19.68 -0.28 4.68
C SER A 45 -20.50 0.94 4.23
N ARG A 46 -20.03 1.65 3.20
CA ARG A 46 -20.71 2.79 2.58
C ARG A 46 -21.39 2.43 1.25
N ALA A 47 -21.22 1.21 0.73
CA ALA A 47 -21.73 0.82 -0.57
C ALA A 47 -23.18 0.33 -0.52
N THR A 48 -24.04 0.82 -1.41
CA THR A 48 -25.45 0.37 -1.52
C THR A 48 -25.56 -1.13 -1.83
N THR A 49 -24.68 -1.66 -2.68
CA THR A 49 -24.63 -3.11 -2.98
C THR A 49 -24.33 -3.93 -1.74
N ALA A 50 -23.46 -3.44 -0.85
CA ALA A 50 -23.16 -4.13 0.40
C ALA A 50 -24.38 -4.15 1.33
N ALA A 51 -25.12 -3.04 1.43
CA ALA A 51 -26.38 -2.99 2.18
C ALA A 51 -27.45 -3.94 1.62
N MET A 52 -27.52 -4.10 0.29
CA MET A 52 -28.40 -5.07 -0.34
C MET A 52 -28.05 -6.52 0.04
N ILE A 53 -26.76 -6.86 0.01
CA ILE A 53 -26.27 -8.19 0.43
C ILE A 53 -26.60 -8.42 1.91
N GLU A 54 -26.37 -7.44 2.78
CA GLU A 54 -26.73 -7.52 4.20
C GLU A 54 -28.23 -7.76 4.41
N GLY A 55 -29.08 -7.07 3.65
CA GLY A 55 -30.53 -7.25 3.72
C GLY A 55 -30.99 -8.66 3.33
N LYS A 56 -30.19 -9.41 2.56
CA LYS A 56 -30.51 -10.78 2.11
C LYS A 56 -29.91 -11.85 3.02
N LEU A 57 -28.67 -11.69 3.44
CA LEU A 57 -27.95 -12.70 4.21
C LEU A 57 -27.99 -12.45 5.72
N GLY A 58 -28.34 -11.24 6.14
CA GLY A 58 -28.18 -10.78 7.52
C GLY A 58 -26.75 -10.34 7.81
N ARG A 59 -26.61 -9.60 8.92
CA ARG A 59 -25.35 -8.94 9.33
C ARG A 59 -24.19 -9.91 9.55
N GLU A 60 -24.44 -11.00 10.28
CA GLU A 60 -23.35 -11.92 10.66
C GLU A 60 -22.77 -12.64 9.44
N ALA A 61 -23.63 -13.20 8.58
CA ALA A 61 -23.21 -13.87 7.35
C ALA A 61 -22.49 -12.91 6.41
N THR A 62 -23.01 -11.68 6.26
CA THR A 62 -22.38 -10.65 5.43
C THR A 62 -21.01 -10.23 5.94
N SER A 63 -20.86 -10.08 7.27
CA SER A 63 -19.58 -9.76 7.89
C SER A 63 -18.52 -10.84 7.61
N LYS A 64 -18.88 -12.12 7.79
CA LYS A 64 -17.98 -13.27 7.49
C LYS A 64 -17.62 -13.33 6.00
N LEU A 65 -18.60 -13.09 5.14
CA LEU A 65 -18.42 -13.06 3.69
C LEU A 65 -17.45 -11.95 3.28
N PHE A 66 -17.69 -10.71 3.70
CA PHE A 66 -16.81 -9.59 3.39
C PHE A 66 -15.42 -9.75 3.98
N ALA A 67 -15.28 -10.30 5.18
CA ALA A 67 -13.97 -10.60 5.74
C ALA A 67 -13.18 -11.58 4.85
N THR A 68 -13.84 -12.63 4.36
CA THR A 68 -13.25 -13.65 3.47
C THR A 68 -12.86 -13.06 2.13
N GLU A 69 -13.79 -12.37 1.45
CA GLU A 69 -13.51 -11.78 0.13
C GLU A 69 -12.46 -10.67 0.21
N THR A 70 -12.48 -9.87 1.27
CA THR A 70 -11.46 -8.83 1.49
C THR A 70 -10.09 -9.45 1.70
N ALA A 71 -9.97 -10.56 2.44
CA ALA A 71 -8.70 -11.27 2.58
C ALA A 71 -8.15 -11.70 1.21
N GLY A 72 -9.01 -12.29 0.35
CA GLY A 72 -8.61 -12.67 -1.01
C GLY A 72 -8.25 -11.48 -1.92
N ALA A 73 -8.86 -10.31 -1.73
CA ALA A 73 -8.48 -9.09 -2.44
C ALA A 73 -7.13 -8.53 -1.95
N VAL A 74 -6.88 -8.56 -0.63
CA VAL A 74 -5.59 -8.18 -0.04
C VAL A 74 -4.49 -9.12 -0.51
N ASP A 75 -4.78 -10.41 -0.68
CA ASP A 75 -3.83 -11.38 -1.22
C ASP A 75 -3.41 -11.08 -2.65
N ARG A 76 -4.32 -10.59 -3.48
CA ARG A 76 -4.05 -10.27 -4.88
C ARG A 76 -3.42 -8.89 -5.10
N HIS A 77 -3.77 -7.91 -4.27
CA HIS A 77 -3.41 -6.49 -4.51
C HIS A 77 -2.53 -5.88 -3.42
N GLY A 78 -2.23 -6.60 -2.34
CA GLY A 78 -1.48 -6.07 -1.21
C GLY A 78 -0.06 -5.65 -1.55
N ASP A 79 0.59 -6.36 -2.47
CA ASP A 79 1.96 -6.04 -2.89
C ASP A 79 1.98 -4.81 -3.81
N GLU A 80 1.06 -4.74 -4.77
CA GLU A 80 0.87 -3.55 -5.62
C GLU A 80 0.53 -2.31 -4.77
N TRP A 81 -0.27 -2.46 -3.72
CA TRP A 81 -0.56 -1.39 -2.77
C TRP A 81 0.70 -0.91 -2.03
N ALA A 82 1.55 -1.83 -1.58
CA ALA A 82 2.80 -1.51 -0.91
C ALA A 82 3.77 -0.78 -1.86
N ASP A 83 3.82 -1.19 -3.13
CA ASP A 83 4.64 -0.54 -4.15
C ASP A 83 4.17 0.88 -4.46
N LEU A 84 2.86 1.09 -4.56
CA LEU A 84 2.28 2.43 -4.73
C LEU A 84 2.59 3.34 -3.53
N LEU A 85 2.54 2.80 -2.31
CA LEU A 85 2.90 3.53 -1.11
C LEU A 85 4.38 3.91 -1.11
N ALA A 86 5.28 2.97 -1.42
CA ALA A 86 6.71 3.25 -1.54
C ALA A 86 6.99 4.29 -2.64
N ALA A 87 6.35 4.17 -3.80
CA ALA A 87 6.48 5.14 -4.88
C ALA A 87 6.00 6.54 -4.47
N ALA A 88 4.91 6.65 -3.71
CA ALA A 88 4.42 7.94 -3.23
C ALA A 88 5.46 8.61 -2.29
N TYR A 89 6.11 7.86 -1.41
CA TYR A 89 7.21 8.38 -0.59
C TYR A 89 8.41 8.80 -1.44
N ARG A 90 8.84 7.95 -2.38
CA ARG A 90 10.01 8.20 -3.24
C ARG A 90 9.86 9.45 -4.09
N ASP A 91 8.67 9.66 -4.63
CA ASP A 91 8.42 10.77 -5.57
C ASP A 91 8.13 12.10 -4.86
N THR A 92 7.74 12.05 -3.58
CA THR A 92 7.36 13.25 -2.81
C THR A 92 8.48 13.79 -1.94
N LEU A 93 9.36 12.91 -1.45
CA LEU A 93 10.37 13.24 -0.45
C LEU A 93 11.78 13.17 -1.03
N THR A 94 12.62 14.11 -0.62
CA THR A 94 14.06 14.08 -0.88
C THR A 94 14.74 12.96 -0.08
N PRO A 95 15.98 12.55 -0.42
CA PRO A 95 16.72 11.54 0.34
C PRO A 95 16.87 11.88 1.84
N VAL A 96 17.09 13.16 2.16
CA VAL A 96 17.20 13.65 3.55
C VAL A 96 15.86 13.52 4.29
N GLU A 97 14.75 13.84 3.63
CA GLU A 97 13.41 13.69 4.19
C GLU A 97 13.02 12.22 4.35
N LEU A 98 13.44 11.34 3.43
CA LEU A 98 13.25 9.89 3.56
C LEU A 98 14.03 9.33 4.77
N ALA A 99 15.27 9.75 4.97
CA ALA A 99 16.04 9.38 6.16
C ALA A 99 15.35 9.88 7.44
N THR A 100 14.83 11.11 7.42
CA THR A 100 14.07 11.70 8.53
C THR A 100 12.79 10.92 8.81
N ALA A 101 12.00 10.59 7.78
CA ALA A 101 10.80 9.78 7.90
C ALA A 101 11.13 8.39 8.47
N GLN A 102 12.18 7.74 7.98
CA GLN A 102 12.58 6.42 8.46
C GLN A 102 13.02 6.45 9.93
N ALA A 103 13.73 7.50 10.36
CA ALA A 103 14.10 7.70 11.76
C ALA A 103 12.87 7.96 12.64
N ALA A 104 11.98 8.86 12.20
CA ALA A 104 10.74 9.18 12.89
C ALA A 104 9.81 7.96 13.04
N PHE A 105 9.72 7.12 12.00
CA PHE A 105 8.94 5.89 12.07
C PHE A 105 9.53 4.93 13.12
N ARG A 106 10.86 4.75 13.10
CA ARG A 106 11.56 3.86 14.05
C ARG A 106 11.46 4.32 15.50
N SER A 107 11.45 5.62 15.74
CA SER A 107 11.32 6.20 17.10
C SER A 107 9.86 6.40 17.53
N GLY A 108 8.89 6.22 16.63
CA GLY A 108 7.48 6.55 16.90
C GLY A 108 7.20 8.06 16.98
N ASP A 109 8.09 8.91 16.44
CA ASP A 109 7.95 10.37 16.45
C ASP A 109 6.90 10.83 15.43
N ARG A 110 5.65 10.91 15.89
CA ARG A 110 4.53 11.39 15.08
C ARG A 110 4.65 12.86 14.70
N THR A 111 5.32 13.68 15.52
CA THR A 111 5.46 15.12 15.27
C THR A 111 6.38 15.34 14.07
N ALA A 112 7.51 14.62 14.01
CA ALA A 112 8.40 14.66 12.86
C ALA A 112 7.78 14.02 11.60
N MET A 113 6.97 12.98 11.76
CA MET A 113 6.37 12.27 10.64
C MET A 113 5.16 12.99 10.01
N ALA A 114 4.33 13.66 10.80
CA ALA A 114 3.08 14.29 10.35
C ALA A 114 3.22 15.20 9.12
N PRO A 115 4.14 16.18 9.07
CA PRO A 115 4.26 17.07 7.90
C PRO A 115 4.70 16.33 6.63
N LEU A 116 5.47 15.24 6.77
CA LEU A 116 5.88 14.41 5.63
C LEU A 116 4.69 13.60 5.09
N MET A 117 3.91 12.99 5.99
CA MET A 117 2.69 12.27 5.61
C MET A 117 1.63 13.18 4.96
N GLN A 118 1.51 14.44 5.40
CA GLN A 118 0.59 15.40 4.79
C GLN A 118 0.91 15.69 3.32
N ARG A 119 2.19 15.62 2.94
CA ARG A 119 2.62 15.77 1.54
C ARG A 119 2.45 14.48 0.75
N VAL A 120 2.76 13.33 1.34
CA VAL A 120 2.68 12.01 0.68
C VAL A 120 1.22 11.58 0.48
N GLY A 121 0.33 11.90 1.41
CA GLY A 121 -1.05 11.45 1.44
C GLY A 121 -1.83 11.70 0.15
N PRO A 122 -1.88 12.94 -0.40
CA PRO A 122 -2.55 13.23 -1.65
C PRO A 122 -2.00 12.44 -2.85
N VAL A 123 -0.68 12.28 -2.94
CA VAL A 123 -0.02 11.51 -4.03
C VAL A 123 -0.37 10.03 -3.92
N MET A 124 -0.33 9.47 -2.71
CA MET A 124 -0.76 8.09 -2.47
C MET A 124 -2.23 7.91 -2.82
N GLN A 125 -3.10 8.83 -2.41
CA GLN A 125 -4.53 8.76 -2.70
C GLN A 125 -4.80 8.77 -4.21
N GLU A 126 -4.20 9.71 -4.95
CA GLU A 126 -4.37 9.82 -6.40
C GLU A 126 -3.98 8.51 -7.10
N ARG A 127 -2.83 7.94 -6.75
CA ARG A 127 -2.28 6.74 -7.39
C ARG A 127 -2.98 5.45 -6.99
N ALA A 128 -3.41 5.34 -5.74
CA ALA A 128 -3.96 4.11 -5.19
C ALA A 128 -5.49 4.01 -5.31
N THR A 129 -6.19 5.11 -5.62
CA THR A 129 -7.64 5.11 -5.82
C THR A 129 -8.09 4.09 -6.88
N PRO A 130 -7.46 3.97 -8.06
CA PRO A 130 -7.83 2.95 -9.05
C PRO A 130 -7.71 1.53 -8.51
N LEU A 131 -6.63 1.20 -7.78
CA LEU A 131 -6.42 -0.11 -7.20
C LEU A 131 -7.44 -0.40 -6.09
N LEU A 132 -7.72 0.58 -5.22
CA LEU A 132 -8.73 0.45 -4.18
C LEU A 132 -10.12 0.19 -4.78
N ASN A 133 -10.51 0.96 -5.80
CA ASN A 133 -11.79 0.78 -6.49
C ASN A 133 -11.89 -0.62 -7.10
N LYS A 134 -10.84 -1.07 -7.80
CA LYS A 134 -10.77 -2.41 -8.37
C LYS A 134 -10.95 -3.48 -7.30
N ALA A 135 -10.19 -3.40 -6.20
CA ALA A 135 -10.27 -4.37 -5.11
C ALA A 135 -11.68 -4.41 -4.47
N VAL A 136 -12.30 -3.25 -4.23
CA VAL A 136 -13.67 -3.15 -3.70
C VAL A 136 -14.70 -3.75 -4.67
N THR A 137 -14.59 -3.45 -5.97
CA THR A 137 -15.50 -3.99 -6.98
C THR A 137 -15.42 -5.51 -7.06
N GLU A 138 -14.22 -6.08 -7.01
CA GLU A 138 -14.03 -7.53 -7.01
C GLU A 138 -14.63 -8.19 -5.77
N VAL A 139 -14.47 -7.59 -4.58
CA VAL A 139 -15.10 -8.08 -3.35
C VAL A 139 -16.62 -8.07 -3.46
N LEU A 140 -17.20 -6.95 -3.94
CA LEU A 140 -18.65 -6.85 -4.12
C LEU A 140 -19.17 -7.86 -5.14
N ALA A 141 -18.46 -8.06 -6.26
CA ALA A 141 -18.85 -9.02 -7.28
C ALA A 141 -18.84 -10.46 -6.73
N ALA A 142 -17.77 -10.86 -6.04
CA ALA A 142 -17.67 -12.19 -5.44
C ALA A 142 -18.74 -12.43 -4.36
N ALA A 143 -18.99 -11.42 -3.52
CA ALA A 143 -20.03 -11.50 -2.50
C ALA A 143 -21.44 -11.59 -3.10
N TYR A 144 -21.73 -10.82 -4.15
CA TYR A 144 -23.02 -10.86 -4.83
C TYR A 144 -23.28 -12.21 -5.51
N GLU A 145 -22.25 -12.80 -6.15
CA GLU A 145 -22.35 -14.13 -6.74
C GLU A 145 -22.65 -15.20 -5.69
N LYS A 146 -22.00 -15.14 -4.52
CA LYS A 146 -22.21 -16.09 -3.42
C LYS A 146 -23.59 -15.94 -2.79
N MET A 147 -24.06 -14.71 -2.58
CA MET A 147 -25.43 -14.45 -2.13
C MET A 147 -26.46 -15.14 -3.04
N GLY A 148 -26.32 -15.00 -4.36
CA GLY A 148 -27.22 -15.64 -5.32
C GLY A 148 -27.25 -17.17 -5.20
N LYS A 149 -26.07 -17.79 -5.00
CA LYS A 149 -25.94 -19.24 -4.80
C LYS A 149 -26.55 -19.74 -3.49
N GLU A 150 -26.49 -18.95 -2.42
CA GLU A 150 -27.08 -19.30 -1.12
C GLU A 150 -28.62 -19.21 -1.14
N THR A 151 -29.19 -18.22 -1.82
CA THR A 151 -30.66 -18.06 -1.90
C THR A 151 -31.36 -19.06 -2.83
N ALA A 152 -30.61 -19.80 -3.65
CA ALA A 152 -31.14 -20.81 -4.57
C ALA A 152 -31.21 -22.23 -3.95
N ARG A 153 -30.80 -22.39 -2.69
CA ARG A 153 -30.84 -23.65 -1.93
C ARG A 153 -31.99 -23.65 -0.95
#